data_AF-A0A935UKF0-F1
#
_entry.id   AF-A0A935UKF0-F1
#
_cell.length_a   1.000
_cell.length_b   1.000
_cell.length_c   1.000
_cell.angle_alpha   90.00
_cell.angle_beta   90.00
_cell.angle_gamma   90.00
#
_symmetry.space_group_name_H-M   'P 1'
#
loop_
_entity.id
_entity.type
_entity.pdbx_description
1 polymer ?
#
loop_
_entity_poly.entity_id
_entity_poly.type
_entity_poly.pdbx_seq_one_letter_code
_entity_poly.pdbx_strand_id
1 'polypeptide(L)'
;MKKLANLLILLSLSPFISAQHQEVNEKPGLWKEKENIADSTSLLSAFKRGHVSGHFRYYFMATQNKGDLTDYYANAVGGGIRFETAKFKNFQLGVSGFFVFNVGSSDLAIPDTKTNQLNRYEIGLFDIEDPTNKKRH
;
A
#
# COMPACT_ATOMS: atom_id res chain seq x y z
N MET A 1 -24.03 -20.21 25.31
CA MET A 1 -24.62 -18.87 25.04
C MET A 1 -23.64 -17.72 25.24
N LYS A 2 -22.90 -17.62 26.36
CA LYS A 2 -21.90 -16.54 26.58
C LYS A 2 -20.75 -16.50 25.56
N LYS A 3 -20.30 -17.65 25.04
CA LYS A 3 -19.24 -17.73 24.01
C LYS A 3 -19.69 -17.24 22.62
N LEU A 4 -20.99 -17.34 22.29
CA LEU A 4 -21.53 -16.78 21.04
C LEU A 4 -21.70 -15.26 21.12
N ALA A 5 -22.04 -14.73 22.29
CA ALA A 5 -22.17 -13.29 22.50
C ALA A 5 -20.84 -12.54 22.31
N ASN A 6 -19.71 -13.12 22.75
CA ASN A 6 -18.39 -12.52 22.55
C ASN A 6 -17.95 -12.51 21.08
N LEU A 7 -18.43 -13.46 20.26
CA LEU A 7 -18.13 -13.50 18.82
C LEU A 7 -18.92 -12.41 18.07
N LEU A 8 -20.15 -12.12 18.49
CA LEU A 8 -20.95 -11.01 17.94
C LEU A 8 -20.39 -9.62 18.28
N ILE A 9 -19.79 -9.45 19.46
CA ILE A 9 -19.20 -8.15 19.87
C ILE A 9 -17.97 -7.81 19.02
N LEU A 10 -17.17 -8.81 18.60
CA LEU A 10 -16.07 -8.58 17.66
C LEU A 10 -16.54 -8.20 16.26
N LEU A 11 -17.71 -8.65 15.81
CA LEU A 11 -18.28 -8.26 14.51
C LEU A 11 -18.88 -6.85 14.52
N SER A 12 -19.29 -6.32 15.68
CA SER A 12 -19.87 -4.97 15.81
C SER A 12 -18.85 -3.83 15.88
N LEU A 13 -17.55 -4.15 15.85
CA LEU A 13 -16.43 -3.20 15.82
C LEU A 13 -15.91 -2.99 14.39
N SER A 14 -16.78 -3.05 13.38
CA SER A 14 -16.44 -2.52 12.06
C SER A 14 -16.30 -1.00 12.19
N PRO A 15 -15.08 -0.41 12.10
CA PRO A 15 -15.01 1.01 11.88
C PRO A 15 -15.76 1.27 10.58
N PHE A 16 -16.49 2.37 10.50
CA PHE A 16 -16.96 2.91 9.23
C PHE A 16 -15.71 3.08 8.35
N ILE A 17 -15.41 2.09 7.50
CA ILE A 17 -14.35 2.15 6.51
C ILE A 17 -14.88 3.10 5.44
N SER A 18 -14.78 4.41 5.69
CA SER A 18 -14.68 5.36 4.58
C SER A 18 -13.54 4.87 3.72
N ALA A 19 -13.80 4.63 2.44
CA ALA A 19 -12.76 4.30 1.49
C ALA A 19 -11.69 5.39 1.58
N GLN A 20 -10.53 5.06 2.15
CA GLN A 20 -9.35 5.93 2.12
C GLN A 20 -8.75 5.80 0.72
N HIS A 21 -9.48 6.29 -0.28
CA HIS A 21 -8.96 6.47 -1.62
C HIS A 21 -8.11 7.73 -1.62
N GLN A 22 -6.81 7.54 -1.45
CA GLN A 22 -5.83 8.56 -1.81
C GLN A 22 -5.34 8.20 -3.21
N GLU A 23 -5.70 9.01 -4.20
CA GLU A 23 -5.14 8.94 -5.55
C GLU A 23 -3.62 8.87 -5.45
N VAL A 24 -2.98 7.97 -6.21
CA VAL A 24 -1.51 7.81 -6.19
C VAL A 24 -0.81 9.12 -6.55
N ASN A 25 -1.47 9.97 -7.34
CA ASN A 25 -0.98 11.27 -7.77
C ASN A 25 -1.37 12.42 -6.82
N GLU A 26 -2.29 12.21 -5.88
CA GLU A 26 -2.65 13.24 -4.90
C GLU A 26 -1.77 13.11 -3.65
N LYS A 27 -1.14 14.22 -3.28
CA LYS A 27 -0.43 14.33 -2.00
C LYS A 27 -1.46 14.13 -0.86
N PRO A 28 -1.22 13.23 0.11
CA PRO A 28 -2.20 12.96 1.16
C PRO A 28 -2.58 14.22 1.94
N GLY A 29 -3.82 14.34 2.42
CA GLY A 29 -4.31 15.57 3.09
C GLY A 29 -3.51 16.02 4.32
N LEU A 30 -2.70 15.13 4.91
CA LEU A 30 -1.72 15.45 5.97
C LEU A 30 -0.51 16.28 5.49
N TRP A 31 -0.40 16.52 4.18
CA TRP A 31 0.78 17.07 3.49
C TRP A 31 0.52 18.47 2.97
N LYS A 32 -0.15 19.29 3.78
CA LYS A 32 -0.15 20.74 3.54
C LYS A 32 1.30 21.22 3.74
N GLU A 33 2.01 21.41 2.64
CA GLU A 33 3.37 21.92 2.62
C GLU A 33 3.43 23.20 3.46
N LYS A 34 4.28 23.21 4.49
CA LYS A 34 4.91 24.45 4.88
C LYS A 34 5.91 24.76 3.78
N GLU A 35 5.74 25.86 3.06
CA GLU A 35 6.79 26.41 2.21
C GLU A 35 8.06 26.53 3.06
N ASN A 36 9.04 25.65 2.83
CA ASN A 36 10.34 25.76 3.46
C ASN A 36 11.14 26.82 2.68
N ILE A 37 10.85 28.09 2.92
CA ILE A 37 11.54 29.26 2.33
C ILE A 37 12.90 29.49 3.03
N ALA A 38 13.70 28.45 3.23
CA ALA A 38 15.03 28.57 3.79
C ALA A 38 16.08 28.13 2.75
N ASP A 39 16.61 29.11 2.00
CA ASP A 39 17.76 28.86 1.12
C ASP A 39 18.99 28.57 1.99
N SER A 40 19.62 27.43 1.74
CA SER A 40 20.76 26.96 2.51
C SER A 40 22.05 27.52 1.94
N THR A 41 22.91 28.08 2.79
CA THR A 41 24.24 28.55 2.37
C THR A 41 25.24 27.40 2.18
N SER A 42 24.90 26.17 2.62
CA SER A 42 25.74 24.97 2.43
C SER A 42 24.93 23.71 2.12
N LEU A 43 25.55 22.78 1.37
CA LEU A 43 24.95 21.50 0.99
C LEU A 43 24.60 20.65 2.22
N LEU A 44 25.51 20.55 3.20
CA LEU A 44 25.25 19.83 4.45
C LEU A 44 24.01 20.37 5.17
N SER A 45 23.83 21.69 5.18
CA SER A 45 22.66 22.31 5.80
C SER A 45 21.37 22.01 5.05
N ALA A 46 21.42 21.83 3.73
CA ALA A 46 20.27 21.43 2.93
C ALA A 46 19.84 19.99 3.24
N PHE A 47 20.78 19.07 3.44
CA PHE A 47 20.48 17.71 3.88
C PHE A 47 19.92 17.65 5.31
N LYS A 48 20.53 18.37 6.26
CA LYS A 48 20.06 18.40 7.66
C LYS A 48 18.66 18.98 7.83
N ARG A 49 18.26 19.90 6.95
CA ARG A 49 16.92 20.50 6.92
C ARG A 49 15.96 19.80 5.95
N GLY A 50 16.34 18.64 5.44
CA GLY A 50 15.47 17.86 4.59
C GLY A 50 14.23 17.37 5.33
N HIS A 51 13.21 17.00 4.56
CA HIS A 51 11.95 16.47 5.03
C HIS A 51 11.86 14.99 4.69
N VAL A 52 11.63 14.15 5.71
CA VAL A 52 11.27 12.74 5.53
C VAL A 52 9.76 12.62 5.65
N SER A 53 9.19 11.82 4.77
CA SER A 53 7.76 11.66 4.67
C SER A 53 7.42 10.26 4.17
N GLY A 54 6.24 9.76 4.52
CA GLY A 54 5.87 8.41 4.16
C GLY A 54 4.44 8.05 4.52
N HIS A 55 4.00 6.89 4.03
CA HIS A 55 2.68 6.34 4.30
C HIS A 55 2.74 4.82 4.30
N PHE A 56 1.78 4.21 5.00
CA PHE A 56 1.52 2.78 4.99
C PHE A 56 0.09 2.53 4.52
N ARG A 57 -0.11 1.44 3.80
CA ARG A 57 -1.40 1.02 3.26
C ARG A 57 -1.59 -0.46 3.52
N TYR A 58 -2.77 -0.81 4.02
CA TYR A 58 -3.29 -2.16 3.97
C TYR A 58 -4.45 -2.19 2.98
N TYR A 59 -4.49 -3.22 2.14
CA TYR A 59 -5.55 -3.40 1.16
C TYR A 59 -6.00 -4.87 1.11
N PHE A 60 -7.30 -5.07 1.25
CA PHE A 60 -7.94 -6.37 1.11
C PHE A 60 -8.78 -6.40 -0.17
N MET A 61 -8.61 -7.44 -0.98
CA MET A 61 -9.41 -7.70 -2.18
C MET A 61 -9.96 -9.11 -2.12
N ALA A 62 -11.20 -9.29 -2.57
CA ALA A 62 -11.78 -10.60 -2.80
C ALA A 62 -12.73 -10.57 -4.00
N THR A 63 -12.69 -11.63 -4.80
CA THR A 63 -13.55 -11.84 -5.96
C THR A 63 -14.34 -13.12 -5.79
N GLN A 64 -15.66 -12.99 -5.88
CA GLN A 64 -16.59 -14.12 -6.01
C GLN A 64 -16.91 -14.33 -7.49
N ASN A 65 -16.51 -15.47 -8.04
CA ASN A 65 -16.74 -15.85 -9.42
C ASN A 65 -18.06 -16.63 -9.58
N LYS A 66 -18.53 -16.72 -10.83
CA LYS A 66 -19.83 -17.34 -11.13
C LYS A 66 -19.78 -18.86 -10.99
N GLY A 67 -20.71 -19.42 -10.22
CA GLY A 67 -20.91 -20.88 -10.13
C GLY A 67 -19.72 -21.55 -9.46
N ASP A 68 -19.21 -22.64 -10.04
CA ASP A 68 -18.06 -23.37 -9.48
C ASP A 68 -16.71 -22.91 -10.08
N LEU A 69 -16.62 -21.63 -10.46
CA LEU A 69 -15.33 -20.99 -10.75
C LEU A 69 -14.62 -20.67 -9.43
N THR A 70 -13.29 -20.66 -9.48
CA THR A 70 -12.45 -20.46 -8.30
C THR A 70 -12.58 -19.04 -7.76
N ASP A 71 -12.87 -18.89 -6.48
CA ASP A 71 -12.86 -17.61 -5.77
C ASP A 71 -11.47 -17.25 -5.27
N TYR A 72 -11.17 -15.96 -5.20
CA TYR A 72 -9.85 -15.46 -4.80
C TYR A 72 -9.95 -14.37 -3.74
N TYR A 73 -8.94 -14.30 -2.89
CA TYR A 73 -8.73 -13.17 -2.00
C TYR A 73 -7.24 -12.83 -1.89
N ALA A 74 -6.95 -11.59 -1.52
CA ALA A 74 -5.60 -11.13 -1.25
C ALA A 74 -5.55 -10.07 -0.14
N ASN A 75 -4.49 -10.15 0.66
CA ASN A 75 -4.14 -9.17 1.67
C ASN A 75 -2.78 -8.56 1.33
N ALA A 76 -2.77 -7.28 0.97
CA ALA A 76 -1.57 -6.54 0.65
C ALA A 76 -1.24 -5.53 1.77
N VAL A 77 0.01 -5.51 2.22
CA VAL A 77 0.56 -4.48 3.10
C VAL A 77 1.69 -3.79 2.36
N GLY A 78 1.64 -2.49 2.21
CA GLY A 78 2.67 -1.72 1.53
C GLY A 78 2.83 -0.33 2.10
N GLY A 79 3.76 0.42 1.51
CA GLY A 79 4.02 1.79 1.91
C GLY A 79 5.05 2.45 1.02
N GLY A 80 5.17 3.76 1.17
CA GLY A 80 6.16 4.58 0.50
C GLY A 80 6.88 5.46 1.49
N ILE A 81 8.18 5.63 1.31
CA ILE A 81 9.00 6.60 2.02
C ILE A 81 9.70 7.52 1.03
N ARG A 82 9.80 8.80 1.39
CA ARG A 82 10.46 9.83 0.61
C ARG A 82 11.30 10.71 1.52
N PHE A 83 12.45 11.11 1.04
CA PHE A 83 13.28 12.14 1.63
C PHE A 83 13.57 13.21 0.59
N GLU A 84 13.41 14.48 0.97
CA GLU A 84 13.73 15.64 0.14
C GLU A 84 14.64 16.58 0.91
N THR A 85 15.73 17.05 0.32
CA THR A 85 16.58 18.07 0.94
C THR A 85 15.85 19.42 0.98
N ALA A 86 16.29 20.36 1.82
CA ALA A 86 15.94 21.76 1.61
C ALA A 86 16.60 22.29 0.32
N LYS A 87 16.19 23.47 -0.15
CA LYS A 87 16.81 24.10 -1.31
C LYS A 87 18.24 24.55 -0.98
N PHE A 88 19.15 24.32 -1.92
CA PHE A 88 20.50 24.86 -1.94
C PHE A 88 20.68 25.58 -3.27
N LYS A 89 20.73 26.93 -3.27
CA LYS A 89 20.89 27.73 -4.50
C LYS A 89 19.85 27.35 -5.57
N ASN A 90 18.58 27.24 -5.16
CA ASN A 90 17.45 26.80 -5.99
C ASN A 90 17.48 25.34 -6.49
N PHE A 91 18.46 24.54 -6.08
CA PHE A 91 18.51 23.11 -6.35
C PHE A 91 17.98 22.30 -5.17
N GLN A 92 17.30 21.18 -5.46
CA GLN A 92 16.74 20.27 -4.46
C GLN A 92 16.92 18.82 -4.92
N LEU A 93 17.24 17.92 -3.99
CA LEU A 93 17.33 16.49 -4.25
C LEU A 93 16.22 15.76 -3.50
N GLY A 94 15.62 14.77 -4.15
CA GLY A 94 14.64 13.87 -3.55
C GLY A 94 14.94 12.42 -3.89
N VAL A 95 14.79 11.54 -2.90
CA VAL A 95 14.86 10.08 -3.08
C VAL A 95 13.60 9.46 -2.46
N SER A 96 13.04 8.46 -3.14
CA SER A 96 11.86 7.74 -2.64
C SER A 96 11.90 6.28 -3.01
N GLY A 97 11.23 5.46 -2.21
CA GLY A 97 11.03 4.04 -2.46
C GLY A 97 9.65 3.61 -1.98
N PHE A 98 9.13 2.55 -2.57
CA PHE A 98 7.89 1.90 -2.16
C PHE A 98 8.12 0.41 -2.00
N PHE A 99 7.27 -0.23 -1.21
CA PHE A 99 7.25 -1.67 -1.04
C PHE A 99 5.81 -2.14 -0.90
N VAL A 100 5.53 -3.36 -1.36
CA VAL A 100 4.26 -4.05 -1.16
C VAL A 100 4.54 -5.51 -0.88
N PHE A 101 3.86 -6.08 0.10
CA PHE A 101 4.01 -7.45 0.56
C PHE A 101 2.66 -8.16 0.56
N ASN A 102 2.67 -9.40 0.08
CA ASN A 102 1.57 -10.34 0.23
C ASN A 102 1.62 -10.95 1.63
N VAL A 103 0.68 -10.58 2.51
CA VAL A 103 0.63 -11.07 3.90
C VAL A 103 -0.38 -12.19 4.11
N GLY A 104 -0.97 -12.70 3.03
CA GLY A 104 -1.90 -13.82 3.05
C GLY A 104 -2.90 -13.71 1.90
N SER A 105 -2.86 -14.62 0.95
CA SER A 105 -3.76 -14.62 -0.22
C SER A 105 -4.06 -16.05 -0.65
N SER A 106 -5.06 -16.22 -1.51
CA SER A 106 -5.20 -17.42 -2.33
C SER A 106 -3.91 -17.69 -3.12
N ASP A 107 -3.75 -18.91 -3.63
CA ASP A 107 -2.68 -19.17 -4.59
C ASP A 107 -3.03 -18.55 -5.95
N LEU A 108 -2.44 -17.40 -6.23
CA LEU A 108 -2.74 -16.60 -7.42
C LEU A 108 -2.07 -17.15 -8.69
N ALA A 109 -1.15 -18.09 -8.55
CA ALA A 109 -0.42 -18.72 -9.65
C ALA A 109 -1.10 -20.02 -10.15
N ILE A 110 -2.07 -20.55 -9.40
CA ILE A 110 -2.84 -21.73 -9.82
C ILE A 110 -3.98 -21.30 -10.74
N PRO A 111 -4.06 -21.81 -11.98
CA PRO A 111 -5.19 -21.54 -12.86
C PRO A 111 -6.48 -22.16 -12.32
N ASP A 112 -7.60 -21.51 -12.65
CA ASP A 112 -8.93 -22.05 -12.40
C ASP A 112 -9.10 -23.41 -13.11
N THR A 113 -9.57 -24.42 -12.36
CA THR A 113 -9.64 -25.80 -12.85
C THR A 113 -10.59 -26.02 -14.03
N LYS A 114 -11.57 -25.12 -14.24
CA LYS A 114 -12.56 -25.24 -15.33
C LYS A 114 -12.16 -24.49 -16.59
N THR A 115 -11.59 -23.31 -16.41
CA THR A 115 -11.27 -22.39 -17.51
C THR A 115 -9.79 -22.38 -17.87
N ASN A 116 -8.94 -22.93 -17.00
CA ASN A 116 -7.49 -22.88 -17.07
C ASN A 116 -6.94 -21.45 -17.14
N GLN A 117 -7.71 -20.46 -16.68
CA GLN A 117 -7.30 -19.06 -16.62
C GLN A 117 -6.70 -18.74 -15.25
N LEU A 118 -5.65 -17.91 -15.25
CA LEU A 118 -5.04 -17.40 -14.02
C LEU A 118 -5.93 -16.36 -13.33
N ASN A 119 -5.62 -16.08 -12.07
CA ASN A 119 -6.18 -14.95 -11.36
C ASN A 119 -5.97 -13.64 -12.14
N ARG A 120 -6.97 -12.75 -12.11
CA ARG A 120 -6.95 -11.50 -12.90
C ARG A 120 -6.95 -10.22 -12.06
N TYR A 121 -7.50 -10.28 -10.85
CA TYR A 121 -7.77 -9.06 -10.07
C TYR A 121 -6.80 -8.95 -8.90
N GLU A 122 -6.76 -9.96 -8.03
CA GLU A 122 -5.94 -9.98 -6.81
C GLU A 122 -4.43 -9.93 -7.11
N ILE A 123 -4.00 -10.54 -8.21
CA ILE A 123 -2.59 -10.53 -8.66
C ILE A 123 -2.10 -9.11 -8.96
N GLY A 124 -2.99 -8.19 -9.35
CA GLY A 124 -2.67 -6.79 -9.61
C GLY A 124 -2.28 -5.99 -8.38
N LEU A 125 -2.43 -6.54 -7.16
CA LEU A 125 -1.91 -5.94 -5.94
C LEU A 125 -0.41 -6.17 -5.75
N PHE A 126 0.20 -7.07 -6.52
CA PHE A 126 1.57 -7.52 -6.35
C PHE A 126 2.35 -7.43 -7.67
N ASP A 127 3.61 -7.88 -7.63
CA ASP A 127 4.41 -8.01 -8.83
C ASP A 127 3.84 -9.13 -9.73
N ILE A 128 3.40 -8.75 -10.93
CA ILE A 128 2.82 -9.68 -11.91
C ILE A 128 3.93 -10.46 -12.62
N GLU A 129 5.16 -9.94 -12.68
CA GLU A 129 6.29 -10.60 -13.34
C GLU A 129 6.83 -11.77 -12.51
N ASP A 130 6.65 -11.74 -11.18
CA ASP A 130 6.89 -12.89 -10.29
C ASP A 130 5.74 -13.08 -9.27
N PRO A 131 4.63 -13.71 -9.68
CA PRO A 131 3.45 -13.93 -8.84
C PRO A 131 3.72 -14.84 -7.64
N THR A 132 4.82 -15.61 -7.69
CA THR A 132 5.24 -16.54 -6.64
C THR A 132 6.16 -15.87 -5.62
N ASN A 133 6.62 -14.65 -5.89
CA ASN A 133 7.51 -13.92 -5.02
C ASN A 133 6.79 -13.49 -3.73
N LYS A 134 6.86 -14.37 -2.75
CA LYS A 134 6.47 -14.09 -1.35
C LYS A 134 7.67 -13.68 -0.51
N LYS A 135 8.86 -13.47 -1.11
CA LYS A 135 10.11 -13.26 -0.37
C LYS A 135 10.44 -11.76 -0.24
N ARG A 136 10.87 -11.42 0.97
CA ARG A 136 11.39 -10.12 1.39
C ARG A 136 12.54 -9.66 0.49
N HIS A 137 12.45 -8.43 0.01
CA HIS A 137 13.63 -7.57 -0.15
C HIS A 137 13.95 -6.88 1.18
#